data_AF-A0A946QMB8-F1
#
_entry.id   AF-A0A946QMB8-F1
#
_cell.length_a   1.000
_cell.length_b   1.000
_cell.length_c   1.000
_cell.angle_alpha   90.00
_cell.angle_beta   90.00
_cell.angle_gamma   90.00
#
_symmetry.space_group_name_H-M   'P 1'
#
loop_
_entity.id
_entity.type
_entity.pdbx_description
1 polymer ?
#
loop_
_entity_poly.entity_id
_entity_poly.type
_entity_poly.pdbx_seq_one_letter_code
_entity_poly.pdbx_strand_id
1 'polypeptide(L)'
;MGSVSPRPILVSIPHSSSAVPEEVVDKIALSAEELLGYTDLFTDEIFDVDNVYKVQSNFSRVIVDPNRAPDDISKEYEMASEGVIVHTTWDGKSVYKEEPDQETVDALIKNYHDPYHDALEQHIPKVQFLIDCHSFLPYGPKLKKDSGKERPDINL
;
A
#
# COMPACT_ATOMS: atom_id res chain seq x y z
N MET A 1 -3.20 -35.60 -10.37
CA MET A 1 -4.08 -34.45 -10.11
C MET A 1 -3.88 -33.49 -11.28
N GLY A 2 -4.93 -33.20 -12.06
CA GLY A 2 -4.80 -32.29 -13.21
C GLY A 2 -4.56 -30.86 -12.73
N SER A 3 -3.62 -30.16 -13.32
CA SER A 3 -3.37 -28.74 -13.02
C SER A 3 -4.59 -27.93 -13.47
N VAL A 4 -5.34 -27.37 -12.52
CA VAL A 4 -6.37 -26.39 -12.82
C VAL A 4 -5.66 -25.10 -13.25
N SER A 5 -5.97 -24.59 -14.45
CA SER A 5 -5.45 -23.29 -14.87
C SER A 5 -6.10 -22.20 -14.03
N PRO A 6 -5.33 -21.21 -13.54
CA PRO A 6 -5.89 -20.03 -12.89
C PRO A 6 -6.94 -19.37 -13.78
N ARG A 7 -7.99 -18.83 -13.16
CA ARG A 7 -8.93 -17.92 -13.83
C ARG A 7 -8.15 -16.70 -14.33
N PRO A 8 -8.61 -16.02 -15.40
CA PRO A 8 -7.93 -14.86 -15.96
C PRO A 8 -8.19 -13.60 -15.10
N ILE A 9 -7.91 -13.69 -13.81
CA ILE A 9 -8.08 -12.64 -12.81
C ILE A 9 -6.76 -12.51 -12.04
N LEU A 10 -6.29 -11.28 -11.88
CA LEU A 10 -5.21 -10.91 -10.98
C LEU A 10 -5.78 -10.11 -9.81
N VAL A 11 -5.49 -10.55 -8.60
CA VAL A 11 -5.80 -9.85 -7.35
C VAL A 11 -4.55 -9.12 -6.88
N SER A 12 -4.62 -7.80 -6.75
CA SER A 12 -3.57 -6.91 -6.25
C SER A 12 -3.92 -6.48 -4.83
N ILE A 13 -3.09 -6.82 -3.84
CA ILE A 13 -3.31 -6.49 -2.41
C ILE A 13 -2.13 -5.63 -1.93
N PRO A 14 -2.15 -4.32 -2.21
CA PRO A 14 -0.99 -3.45 -2.01
C PRO A 14 -0.73 -3.06 -0.56
N HIS A 15 -1.74 -3.15 0.33
CA HIS A 15 -1.77 -2.39 1.59
C HIS A 15 -2.07 -3.21 2.85
N SER A 16 -1.99 -4.55 2.79
CA SER A 16 -2.35 -5.43 3.91
C SER A 16 -1.26 -5.59 4.98
N SER A 17 0.01 -5.25 4.67
CA SER A 17 1.12 -5.38 5.62
C SER A 17 1.39 -4.10 6.39
N SER A 18 1.77 -4.23 7.66
CA SER A 18 2.28 -3.14 8.50
C SER A 18 3.79 -3.26 8.76
N ALA A 19 4.49 -4.15 8.05
CA ALA A 19 5.91 -4.38 8.27
C ALA A 19 6.76 -3.19 7.82
N VAL A 20 7.72 -2.80 8.66
CA VAL A 20 8.59 -1.66 8.41
C VAL A 20 9.84 -2.13 7.66
N PRO A 21 10.18 -1.56 6.50
CA PRO A 21 11.45 -1.79 5.81
C PRO A 21 12.68 -1.63 6.73
N GLU A 22 13.64 -2.54 6.58
CA GLU A 22 14.86 -2.55 7.42
C GLU A 22 15.67 -1.24 7.31
N GLU A 23 15.64 -0.60 6.14
CA GLU A 23 16.34 0.65 5.83
C GLU A 23 15.92 1.83 6.71
N VAL A 24 14.71 1.79 7.27
CA VAL A 24 14.13 2.90 8.05
C VAL A 24 13.62 2.48 9.43
N VAL A 25 13.79 1.22 9.85
CA VAL A 25 13.20 0.69 11.09
C VAL A 25 13.53 1.51 12.33
N ASP A 26 14.76 2.00 12.44
CA ASP A 26 15.20 2.83 13.57
C ASP A 26 14.77 4.30 13.46
N LYS A 27 14.36 4.73 12.26
CA LYS A 27 13.99 6.11 11.92
C LYS A 27 12.48 6.37 12.02
N ILE A 28 11.63 5.36 12.15
CA ILE A 28 10.17 5.53 12.24
C ILE A 28 9.77 6.23 13.54
N ALA A 29 8.87 7.22 13.43
CA ALA A 29 8.25 7.96 14.54
C ALA A 29 6.92 7.37 14.99
N LEU A 30 6.24 6.59 14.14
CA LEU A 30 4.96 5.94 14.42
C LEU A 30 5.16 4.69 15.28
N SER A 31 4.24 4.47 16.21
CA SER A 31 4.12 3.22 16.95
C SER A 31 3.56 2.09 16.06
N ALA A 32 3.74 0.84 16.49
CA ALA A 32 3.15 -0.31 15.81
C ALA A 32 1.62 -0.24 15.74
N GLU A 33 0.97 0.28 16.79
CA GLU A 33 -0.49 0.49 16.82
C GLU A 33 -0.93 1.53 15.78
N GLU A 34 -0.17 2.61 15.63
CA GLU A 34 -0.46 3.63 14.61
C GLU A 34 -0.30 3.08 13.21
N LEU A 35 0.75 2.31 12.93
CA LEU A 35 0.94 1.65 11.62
C LEU A 35 -0.25 0.76 11.26
N LEU A 36 -0.77 -0.03 12.21
CA LEU A 36 -1.97 -0.84 11.99
C LEU A 36 -3.19 0.01 11.64
N GLY A 37 -3.35 1.18 12.27
CA GLY A 37 -4.46 2.11 11.99
C GLY A 37 -4.44 2.72 10.57
N TYR A 38 -3.33 2.60 9.86
CA TYR A 38 -3.17 3.05 8.48
C TYR A 38 -3.08 1.90 7.47
N THR A 39 -3.15 0.65 7.94
CA THR A 39 -3.07 -0.55 7.11
C THR A 39 -4.47 -0.94 6.64
N ASP A 40 -4.58 -1.45 5.41
CA ASP A 40 -5.82 -2.02 4.89
C ASP A 40 -5.98 -3.44 5.49
N LEU A 41 -6.25 -3.50 6.80
CA LEU A 41 -6.23 -4.73 7.58
C LEU A 41 -7.16 -5.80 7.00
N PHE A 42 -6.69 -7.05 7.05
CA PHE A 42 -7.41 -8.26 6.63
C PHE A 42 -7.80 -8.31 5.14
N THR A 43 -7.32 -7.39 4.29
CA THR A 43 -7.55 -7.47 2.84
C THR A 43 -6.90 -8.71 2.23
N ASP A 44 -5.78 -9.18 2.79
CA ASP A 44 -5.15 -10.45 2.44
C ASP A 44 -6.02 -11.68 2.73
N GLU A 45 -6.86 -11.62 3.78
CA GLU A 45 -7.84 -12.67 4.10
C GLU A 45 -9.14 -12.51 3.30
N ILE A 46 -9.68 -11.29 3.20
CA ILE A 46 -10.95 -10.99 2.51
C ILE A 46 -10.86 -11.34 1.02
N PHE A 47 -9.70 -11.09 0.41
CA PHE A 47 -9.45 -11.35 -1.01
C PHE A 47 -8.64 -12.62 -1.27
N ASP A 48 -8.55 -13.54 -0.29
CA ASP A 48 -7.93 -14.86 -0.47
C ASP A 48 -8.84 -15.79 -1.29
N VAL A 49 -8.85 -15.58 -2.60
CA VAL A 49 -9.66 -16.34 -3.55
C VAL A 49 -8.83 -17.42 -4.22
N ASP A 50 -9.33 -18.65 -4.23
CA ASP A 50 -8.68 -19.76 -4.92
C ASP A 50 -8.68 -19.60 -6.45
N ASN A 51 -7.65 -20.18 -7.08
CA ASN A 51 -7.54 -20.33 -8.53
C ASN A 51 -7.52 -18.98 -9.30
N VAL A 52 -6.83 -17.98 -8.77
CA VAL A 52 -6.51 -16.69 -9.43
C VAL A 52 -5.00 -16.41 -9.31
N TYR A 53 -4.50 -15.42 -10.04
CA TYR A 53 -3.17 -14.86 -9.75
C TYR A 53 -3.30 -13.86 -8.60
N LYS A 54 -2.31 -13.81 -7.71
CA LYS A 54 -2.30 -12.91 -6.56
C LYS A 54 -0.94 -12.26 -6.40
N VAL A 55 -0.91 -10.95 -6.21
CA VAL A 55 0.28 -10.18 -5.82
C VAL A 55 -0.09 -9.39 -4.57
N GLN A 56 0.76 -9.49 -3.55
CA GLN A 56 0.54 -8.87 -2.25
C GLN A 56 1.85 -8.24 -1.80
N SER A 57 1.79 -7.02 -1.27
CA SER A 57 2.97 -6.40 -0.66
C SER A 57 3.23 -7.00 0.72
N ASN A 58 4.48 -7.05 1.13
CA ASN A 58 4.89 -7.50 2.46
C ASN A 58 5.39 -6.36 3.35
N PHE A 59 5.20 -5.10 2.94
CA PHE A 59 5.68 -3.89 3.61
C PHE A 59 4.56 -2.87 3.81
N SER A 60 4.77 -1.94 4.75
CA SER A 60 3.80 -0.92 5.10
C SER A 60 3.68 0.16 4.03
N ARG A 61 2.44 0.40 3.59
CA ARG A 61 2.07 1.51 2.70
C ARG A 61 2.43 2.89 3.26
N VAL A 62 2.57 2.99 4.58
CA VAL A 62 2.89 4.23 5.30
C VAL A 62 4.35 4.61 5.14
N ILE A 63 5.15 3.77 4.48
CA ILE A 63 6.57 3.99 4.24
C ILE A 63 6.81 4.02 2.74
N VAL A 64 6.40 2.95 2.05
CA VAL A 64 6.42 2.85 0.59
C VAL A 64 5.00 2.53 0.13
N ASP A 65 4.34 3.43 -0.59
CA ASP A 65 3.01 3.15 -1.16
C ASP A 65 3.16 2.57 -2.57
N PRO A 66 2.93 1.26 -2.78
CA PRO A 66 3.07 0.66 -4.10
C PRO A 66 1.95 1.08 -5.07
N ASN A 67 0.89 1.75 -4.59
CA ASN A 67 -0.19 2.28 -5.42
C ASN A 67 0.03 3.76 -5.82
N ARG A 68 1.30 4.18 -5.83
CA ARG A 68 1.79 5.47 -6.35
C ARG A 68 2.85 5.24 -7.42
N ALA A 69 2.98 6.21 -8.33
CA ALA A 69 4.02 6.18 -9.33
C ALA A 69 5.39 6.38 -8.65
N PRO A 70 6.47 5.73 -9.14
CA PRO A 70 7.79 5.80 -8.49
C PRO A 70 8.41 7.20 -8.52
N ASP A 71 7.93 8.08 -9.40
CA ASP A 71 8.31 9.49 -9.49
C ASP A 71 7.35 10.45 -8.77
N ASP A 72 6.28 9.93 -8.14
CA ASP A 72 5.35 10.71 -7.31
C ASP A 72 5.96 10.99 -5.94
N ILE A 73 6.97 11.87 -5.94
CA ILE A 73 7.71 12.28 -4.75
C ILE A 73 7.31 13.72 -4.43
N SER A 74 6.38 13.89 -3.49
CA SER A 74 6.04 15.21 -2.95
C SER A 74 6.59 15.42 -1.54
N LYS A 75 7.38 16.47 -1.38
CA LYS A 75 7.90 16.93 -0.06
C LYS A 75 7.02 18.02 0.57
N GLU A 76 5.97 18.47 -0.11
CA GLU A 76 5.05 19.46 0.44
C GLU A 76 4.15 18.78 1.48
N TYR A 77 4.12 19.30 2.72
CA TYR A 77 3.51 18.66 3.89
C TYR A 77 2.07 18.15 3.67
N GLU A 78 1.25 18.89 2.91
CA GLU A 78 -0.15 18.52 2.61
C GLU A 78 -0.28 17.44 1.51
N MET A 79 0.74 17.29 0.65
CA MET A 79 0.80 16.31 -0.44
C MET A 79 1.71 15.12 -0.14
N ALA A 80 2.54 15.20 0.90
CA ALA A 80 3.50 14.15 1.27
C ALA A 80 2.86 12.89 1.89
N SER A 81 1.53 12.88 2.05
CA SER A 81 0.74 11.68 2.35
C SER A 81 0.35 10.88 1.11
N GLU A 82 0.63 11.43 -0.08
CA GLU A 82 0.19 10.87 -1.36
C GLU A 82 1.35 10.54 -2.29
N GLY A 83 2.60 10.50 -1.80
CA GLY A 83 3.76 10.09 -2.57
C GLY A 83 4.13 8.61 -2.42
N VAL A 84 5.02 8.12 -3.30
CA VAL A 84 5.57 6.75 -3.21
C VAL A 84 6.33 6.52 -1.91
N ILE A 85 7.04 7.54 -1.41
CA ILE A 85 7.52 7.59 -0.04
C ILE A 85 6.60 8.51 0.75
N VAL A 86 6.01 7.96 1.81
CA VAL A 86 5.04 8.67 2.64
C VAL A 86 5.81 9.36 3.77
N HIS A 87 5.79 10.68 3.82
CA HIS A 87 6.47 11.47 4.86
C HIS A 87 5.52 11.92 5.98
N THR A 88 4.23 12.08 5.64
CA THR A 88 3.18 12.49 6.59
C THR A 88 1.95 11.59 6.42
N THR A 89 1.32 11.16 7.50
CA THR A 89 0.09 10.37 7.46
C THR A 89 -1.11 11.22 7.04
N TRP A 90 -2.24 10.58 6.66
CA TRP A 90 -3.45 11.31 6.25
C TRP A 90 -4.09 12.14 7.37
N ASP A 91 -3.72 11.93 8.64
CA ASP A 91 -4.12 12.73 9.80
C ASP A 91 -3.02 13.70 10.30
N GLY A 92 -1.92 13.83 9.56
CA GLY A 92 -0.92 14.88 9.79
C GLY A 92 0.19 14.52 10.76
N LYS A 93 0.49 13.23 10.98
CA LYS A 93 1.65 12.80 11.78
C LYS A 93 2.86 12.58 10.88
N SER A 94 4.03 12.98 11.34
CA SER A 94 5.30 12.62 10.68
C SER A 94 5.54 11.12 10.74
N VAL A 95 5.92 10.51 9.62
CA VAL A 95 6.27 9.09 9.54
C VAL A 95 7.66 8.84 10.15
N TYR A 96 8.60 9.75 9.92
CA TYR A 96 10.00 9.62 10.33
C TYR A 96 10.36 10.59 11.46
N LYS A 97 11.27 10.17 12.35
CA LYS A 97 11.96 11.05 13.32
C LYS A 97 12.95 11.96 12.60
N GLU A 98 13.58 11.41 11.57
CA GLU A 98 14.52 12.08 10.66
C GLU A 98 14.20 11.62 9.23
N GLU A 99 14.00 12.57 8.32
CA GLU A 99 13.62 12.28 6.95
C GLU A 99 14.67 11.41 6.24
N PRO A 100 14.26 10.41 5.43
CA PRO A 100 15.19 9.63 4.63
C PRO A 100 15.89 10.53 3.60
N ASP A 101 17.18 10.28 3.40
CA ASP A 101 17.93 10.88 2.31
C ASP A 101 17.59 10.21 0.97
N GLN A 102 18.11 10.77 -0.12
CA GLN A 102 17.82 10.26 -1.46
C GLN A 102 18.29 8.80 -1.64
N GLU A 103 19.42 8.43 -1.05
CA GLU A 103 19.95 7.06 -1.14
C GLU A 103 18.99 6.05 -0.47
N THR A 104 18.45 6.41 0.69
CA THR A 104 17.41 5.61 1.38
C THR A 104 16.13 5.53 0.54
N VAL A 105 15.67 6.65 -0.03
CA VAL A 105 14.49 6.70 -0.91
C VAL A 105 14.66 5.78 -2.12
N ASP A 106 15.78 5.87 -2.81
CA ASP A 106 16.07 5.05 -3.99
C ASP A 106 16.14 3.56 -3.62
N ALA A 107 16.72 3.22 -2.46
CA ALA A 107 16.74 1.85 -1.95
C ALA A 107 15.34 1.32 -1.64
N LEU A 108 14.48 2.13 -1.01
CA LEU A 108 13.09 1.77 -0.71
C LEU A 108 12.27 1.51 -1.99
N ILE A 109 12.40 2.35 -3.01
CA ILE A 109 11.72 2.13 -4.30
C ILE A 109 12.21 0.82 -4.92
N LYS A 110 13.53 0.66 -5.04
CA LYS A 110 14.15 -0.50 -5.67
C LYS A 110 13.86 -1.83 -4.97
N ASN A 111 13.82 -1.84 -3.64
CA ASN A 111 13.71 -3.08 -2.87
C ASN A 111 12.26 -3.49 -2.59
N TYR A 112 11.30 -2.56 -2.69
CA TYR A 112 9.91 -2.81 -2.30
C TYR A 112 8.89 -2.45 -3.38
N HIS A 113 8.98 -1.26 -3.98
CA HIS A 113 8.06 -0.82 -5.03
C HIS A 113 8.30 -1.58 -6.34
N ASP A 114 9.53 -1.57 -6.86
CA ASP A 114 9.85 -2.22 -8.14
C ASP A 114 9.50 -3.71 -8.14
N PRO A 115 9.85 -4.53 -7.12
CA PRO A 115 9.53 -5.96 -7.11
C PRO A 115 8.02 -6.25 -7.04
N TYR A 116 7.25 -5.36 -6.41
CA TYR A 116 5.79 -5.46 -6.39
C TYR A 116 5.22 -5.27 -7.81
N HIS A 117 5.69 -4.25 -8.52
CA HIS A 117 5.25 -3.98 -9.90
C HIS A 117 5.76 -5.01 -10.90
N ASP A 118 7.00 -5.49 -10.77
CA ASP A 118 7.53 -6.59 -11.58
C ASP A 118 6.64 -7.85 -11.46
N ALA A 119 6.16 -8.15 -10.25
CA ALA A 119 5.24 -9.27 -10.01
C ALA A 119 3.88 -9.04 -10.70
N LEU A 120 3.33 -7.82 -10.65
CA LEU A 120 2.11 -7.47 -11.38
C LEU A 120 2.32 -7.65 -12.90
N GLU A 121 3.38 -7.09 -13.46
CA GLU A 121 3.73 -7.16 -14.89
C GLU A 121 3.90 -8.60 -15.37
N GLN A 122 4.45 -9.49 -14.54
CA GLN A 122 4.58 -10.91 -14.85
C GLN A 122 3.20 -11.60 -15.04
N HIS A 123 2.14 -11.09 -14.42
CA HIS A 123 0.80 -11.70 -14.43
C HIS A 123 -0.19 -11.00 -15.36
N ILE A 124 -0.04 -9.69 -15.60
CA ILE A 124 -0.92 -8.90 -16.48
C ILE A 124 -1.17 -9.56 -17.86
N PRO A 125 -0.16 -10.09 -18.58
CA PRO A 125 -0.39 -10.73 -19.88
C PRO A 125 -1.23 -12.03 -19.84
N LYS A 126 -1.46 -12.58 -18.65
CA LYS A 126 -2.14 -13.87 -18.43
C LYS A 126 -3.60 -13.72 -18.00
N VAL A 127 -4.07 -12.48 -17.78
CA VAL A 127 -5.38 -12.18 -17.19
C VAL A 127 -6.20 -11.25 -18.08
N GLN A 128 -7.51 -11.22 -17.83
CA GLN A 128 -8.45 -10.28 -18.47
C GLN A 128 -8.87 -9.17 -17.51
N PHE A 129 -8.79 -9.43 -16.19
CA PHE A 129 -9.19 -8.50 -15.15
C PHE A 129 -8.09 -8.40 -14.08
N LEU A 130 -7.83 -7.18 -13.63
CA LEU A 130 -7.10 -6.88 -12.41
C LEU A 130 -8.10 -6.28 -11.42
N ILE A 131 -8.12 -6.79 -10.20
CA ILE A 131 -8.90 -6.24 -9.08
C ILE A 131 -7.88 -5.72 -8.07
N ASP A 132 -7.89 -4.41 -7.86
CA ASP A 132 -7.04 -3.73 -6.87
C ASP A 132 -7.81 -3.61 -5.55
N CYS A 133 -7.30 -4.28 -4.53
CA CYS A 133 -8.07 -4.67 -3.35
C CYS A 133 -7.68 -3.84 -2.13
N HIS A 134 -8.66 -3.13 -1.57
CA HIS A 134 -8.48 -2.19 -0.47
C HIS A 134 -9.55 -2.32 0.60
N SER A 135 -9.28 -1.73 1.76
CA SER A 135 -10.28 -1.46 2.79
C SER A 135 -10.17 -0.01 3.27
N PHE A 136 -11.24 0.51 3.85
CA PHE A 136 -11.29 1.89 4.32
C PHE A 136 -12.01 1.99 5.66
N LEU A 137 -11.71 3.06 6.41
CA LEU A 137 -12.49 3.41 7.60
C LEU A 137 -13.98 3.60 7.25
N PRO A 138 -14.91 3.21 8.13
CA PRO A 138 -16.35 3.31 7.88
C PRO A 138 -16.86 4.76 7.79
N TYR A 139 -16.07 5.73 8.26
CA TYR A 139 -16.36 7.15 8.16
C TYR A 139 -15.17 7.90 7.53
N GLY A 140 -15.48 8.92 6.73
CA GLY A 140 -14.46 9.77 6.13
C GLY A 140 -13.57 10.46 7.18
N PRO A 141 -12.24 10.46 7.02
CA PRO A 141 -11.31 11.05 7.97
C PRO A 141 -11.36 12.58 7.96
N LYS A 142 -10.94 13.22 9.06
CA LYS A 142 -11.08 14.67 9.31
C LYS A 142 -10.54 15.57 8.20
N LEU A 143 -9.46 15.17 7.54
CA LEU A 143 -8.76 15.97 6.53
C LEU A 143 -9.19 15.66 5.09
N LYS A 144 -10.18 14.79 4.87
CA LYS A 144 -10.69 14.45 3.53
C LYS A 144 -12.08 15.07 3.30
N LYS A 145 -12.46 15.22 2.02
CA LYS A 145 -13.70 15.90 1.58
C LYS A 145 -14.98 15.26 2.11
N ASP A 146 -14.92 13.99 2.49
CA ASP A 146 -16.00 13.19 3.04
C ASP A 146 -15.94 13.08 4.57
N SER A 147 -15.18 13.95 5.26
CA SER A 147 -15.04 13.96 6.71
C SER A 147 -16.36 13.77 7.45
N GLY A 148 -16.42 12.74 8.30
CA GLY A 148 -17.56 12.39 9.16
C GLY A 148 -18.75 11.76 8.43
N LYS A 149 -18.68 11.57 7.10
CA LYS A 149 -19.72 10.88 6.34
C LYS A 149 -19.51 9.38 6.42
N GLU A 150 -20.60 8.65 6.63
CA GLU A 150 -20.64 7.20 6.50
C GLU A 150 -20.29 6.81 5.06
N ARG A 151 -19.42 5.82 4.91
CA ARG A 151 -19.01 5.27 3.62
C ARG A 151 -19.83 4.01 3.31
N PRO A 152 -20.07 3.71 2.02
CA PRO A 152 -20.73 2.47 1.65
C PRO A 152 -19.89 1.26 2.06
N ASP A 153 -20.54 0.13 2.29
CA ASP A 153 -19.87 -1.14 2.59
C ASP A 153 -18.89 -1.58 1.47
N ILE A 154 -19.22 -1.25 0.21
CA ILE A 154 -18.40 -1.53 -0.98
C ILE A 154 -18.34 -0.29 -1.86
N ASN A 155 -17.14 0.06 -2.31
CA ASN A 155 -16.87 1.13 -3.29
C ASN A 155 -16.09 0.52 -4.46
N LEU A 156 -16.51 0.81 -5.70
CA LEU A 156 -15.93 0.27 -6.94
C LEU A 156 -15.46 1.41 -7.85
#